data_AF-A0A6M6DSG0-F1
#
_entry.id   AF-A0A6M6DSG0-F1
#
_cell.length_a   1.000
_cell.length_b   1.000
_cell.length_c   1.000
_cell.angle_alpha   90.00
_cell.angle_beta   90.00
_cell.angle_gamma   90.00
#
_symmetry.space_group_name_H-M   'P 1'
#
loop_
_entity.id
_entity.type
_entity.pdbx_description
1 polymer ?
#
loop_
_entity_poly.entity_id
_entity_poly.type
_entity_poly.pdbx_seq_one_letter_code
_entity_poly.pdbx_strand_id
1 'polypeptide(L)'
;MLANQMFEQYYYSFLLFYYYRIILMKLTYDQRRIHKGQNEVEVDTLIVQITEFSAKIYNPEINSRLAGKEISNYFKKSLGIDNLFTQVNKTLNDLYKNQERMTSKRHNSLLQILTLYTVVSGIYGMNLVIQNWEGKIKWDKVLHYTIFEDIALLVALSGIGISSVIAIQAVKSYIKEKKRNKKNYL
;
A
#
# COMPACT_ATOMS: atom_id res chain seq x y z
N MET A 1 -14.73 -20.61 -46.15
CA MET A 1 -15.51 -20.55 -44.89
C MET A 1 -14.68 -20.89 -43.65
N LEU A 2 -13.80 -21.92 -43.67
CA LEU A 2 -12.90 -22.23 -42.54
C LEU A 2 -11.86 -21.14 -42.21
N ALA A 3 -11.28 -20.50 -43.22
CA ALA A 3 -10.32 -19.41 -43.01
C ALA A 3 -10.94 -18.21 -42.27
N ASN A 4 -12.20 -17.85 -42.57
CA ASN A 4 -12.86 -16.72 -41.90
C ASN A 4 -13.12 -16.98 -40.41
N GLN A 5 -13.45 -18.22 -40.03
CA GLN A 5 -13.60 -18.60 -38.62
C GLN A 5 -12.25 -18.69 -37.87
N MET A 6 -11.17 -19.06 -38.57
CA MET A 6 -9.80 -18.96 -38.04
C MET A 6 -9.33 -17.54 -37.80
N PHE A 7 -9.59 -16.64 -38.74
CA PHE A 7 -9.13 -15.26 -38.68
C PHE A 7 -10.00 -14.34 -37.81
N GLU A 8 -11.29 -14.63 -37.64
CA GLU A 8 -12.14 -13.88 -36.73
C GLU A 8 -12.06 -14.46 -35.31
N GLN A 9 -12.70 -15.60 -35.02
CA GLN A 9 -12.93 -16.01 -33.63
C GLN A 9 -11.70 -16.59 -32.91
N TYR A 10 -10.88 -17.37 -33.62
CA TYR A 10 -9.70 -18.02 -33.02
C TYR A 10 -8.50 -17.07 -32.89
N TYR A 11 -8.35 -16.11 -33.79
CA TYR A 11 -7.32 -15.07 -33.71
C TYR A 11 -7.53 -14.13 -32.52
N TYR A 12 -8.77 -13.66 -32.28
CA TYR A 12 -9.07 -12.83 -31.10
C TYR A 12 -8.85 -13.62 -29.80
N SER A 13 -9.24 -14.89 -29.76
CA SER A 13 -8.99 -15.76 -28.60
C SER A 13 -7.49 -15.91 -28.34
N PHE A 14 -6.68 -16.12 -29.39
CA PHE A 14 -5.22 -16.21 -29.27
C PHE A 14 -4.60 -14.92 -28.71
N LEU A 15 -4.94 -13.76 -29.27
CA LEU A 15 -4.45 -12.47 -28.80
C LEU A 15 -4.83 -12.21 -27.34
N LEU A 16 -6.06 -12.57 -26.95
CA LEU A 16 -6.53 -12.43 -25.58
C LEU A 16 -5.73 -13.30 -24.60
N PHE A 17 -5.53 -14.58 -24.91
CA PHE A 17 -4.73 -15.47 -24.03
C PHE A 17 -3.26 -15.05 -23.98
N TYR A 18 -2.72 -14.53 -25.08
CA TYR A 18 -1.38 -13.96 -25.10
C TYR A 18 -1.27 -12.71 -24.22
N TYR A 19 -2.27 -11.82 -24.28
CA TYR A 19 -2.39 -10.68 -23.38
C TYR A 19 -2.45 -11.11 -21.91
N TYR A 20 -3.24 -12.13 -21.58
CA TYR A 20 -3.31 -12.67 -20.21
C TYR A 20 -1.95 -13.17 -19.71
N ARG A 21 -1.20 -13.88 -20.57
CA ARG A 21 0.15 -14.32 -20.23
C ARG A 21 1.09 -13.15 -19.94
N ILE A 22 1.06 -12.10 -20.77
CA ILE A 22 1.89 -10.90 -20.57
C ILE A 22 1.57 -10.24 -19.22
N ILE A 23 0.29 -10.04 -18.91
CA ILE A 23 -0.13 -9.43 -17.65
C ILE A 23 0.30 -10.29 -16.45
N LEU A 24 0.12 -11.61 -16.51
CA LEU A 24 0.58 -12.50 -15.45
C LEU A 24 2.10 -12.42 -15.26
N MET A 25 2.88 -12.44 -16.34
CA MET A 25 4.33 -12.30 -16.26
C MET A 25 4.75 -10.95 -15.66
N LYS A 26 4.04 -9.87 -16.00
CA LYS A 26 4.25 -8.53 -15.41
C LYS A 26 3.97 -8.55 -13.91
N LEU A 27 2.83 -9.10 -13.49
CA LEU A 27 2.45 -9.20 -12.07
C LEU A 27 3.49 -10.01 -11.27
N THR A 28 3.96 -11.15 -11.81
CA THR A 28 5.06 -11.93 -11.19
C THR A 28 6.36 -11.13 -11.10
N TYR A 29 6.68 -10.33 -12.12
CA TYR A 29 7.86 -9.46 -12.08
C TYR A 29 7.74 -8.37 -11.01
N ASP A 30 6.59 -7.71 -10.91
CA ASP A 30 6.34 -6.66 -9.92
C ASP A 30 6.34 -7.24 -8.49
N GLN A 31 5.80 -8.46 -8.28
CA GLN A 31 5.90 -9.19 -7.00
C GLN A 31 7.35 -9.40 -6.56
N ARG A 32 8.25 -9.74 -7.51
CA ARG A 32 9.68 -9.91 -7.21
C ARG A 32 10.39 -8.60 -6.89
N ARG A 33 9.97 -7.49 -7.48
CA ARG A 33 10.55 -6.16 -7.20
C ARG A 33 10.26 -5.68 -5.77
N ILE A 34 9.05 -5.94 -5.27
CA ILE A 34 8.64 -5.56 -3.92
C ILE A 34 9.51 -6.21 -2.83
N HIS A 35 10.00 -7.43 -3.07
CA HIS A 35 10.94 -8.09 -2.14
C HIS A 35 12.27 -7.35 -1.99
N LYS A 36 12.61 -6.45 -2.94
CA LYS A 36 13.89 -5.74 -2.98
C LYS A 36 13.82 -4.29 -2.47
N GLY A 37 12.63 -3.80 -2.11
CA GLY A 37 12.40 -2.46 -1.57
C GLY A 37 10.93 -2.29 -1.20
N GLN A 38 10.62 -2.47 0.09
CA GLN A 38 9.24 -2.51 0.58
C GLN A 38 8.64 -1.10 0.68
N ASN A 39 7.93 -0.70 -0.37
CA ASN A 39 7.09 0.49 -0.41
C ASN A 39 5.61 0.06 -0.22
N GLU A 40 4.98 0.44 0.91
CA GLU A 40 3.59 0.09 1.27
C GLU A 40 2.62 0.38 0.10
N VAL A 41 2.81 1.51 -0.57
CA VAL A 41 2.00 1.94 -1.72
C VAL A 41 2.10 0.97 -2.90
N GLU A 42 3.25 0.34 -3.12
CA GLU A 42 3.46 -0.60 -4.23
C GLU A 42 2.82 -1.97 -3.95
N VAL A 43 2.84 -2.42 -2.68
CA VAL A 43 2.17 -3.66 -2.25
C VAL A 43 0.66 -3.55 -2.45
N ASP A 44 0.04 -2.47 -1.98
CA ASP A 44 -1.40 -2.25 -2.12
C ASP A 44 -1.83 -2.19 -3.59
N THR A 45 -1.04 -1.50 -4.40
CA THR A 45 -1.29 -1.40 -5.85
C THR A 45 -1.30 -2.77 -6.50
N LEU A 46 -0.34 -3.62 -6.13
CA LEU A 46 -0.18 -4.93 -6.72
C LEU A 46 -1.31 -5.88 -6.30
N ILE A 47 -1.74 -5.82 -5.03
CA ILE A 47 -2.91 -6.55 -4.54
C ILE A 47 -4.16 -6.20 -5.36
N VAL A 48 -4.42 -4.90 -5.58
CA VAL A 48 -5.56 -4.43 -6.38
C VAL A 48 -5.46 -4.92 -7.82
N GLN A 49 -4.30 -4.77 -8.47
CA GLN A 49 -4.10 -5.19 -9.86
C GLN A 49 -4.30 -6.70 -10.04
N ILE A 50 -3.80 -7.53 -9.11
CA ILE A 50 -4.00 -8.97 -9.16
C ILE A 50 -5.48 -9.32 -8.96
N THR A 51 -6.16 -8.66 -8.02
CA THR A 51 -7.58 -8.93 -7.72
C THR A 51 -8.47 -8.57 -8.91
N GLU A 52 -8.28 -7.39 -9.50
CA GLU A 52 -9.03 -6.96 -10.69
C GLU A 52 -8.77 -7.86 -11.90
N PHE A 53 -7.51 -8.27 -12.08
CA PHE A 53 -7.13 -9.15 -13.19
C PHE A 53 -7.67 -10.58 -13.01
N SER A 54 -7.66 -11.10 -11.78
CA SER A 54 -8.26 -12.39 -11.43
C SER A 54 -9.76 -12.42 -11.73
N ALA A 55 -10.49 -11.37 -11.36
CA ALA A 55 -11.90 -11.22 -11.69
C ALA A 55 -12.16 -11.21 -13.21
N LYS A 56 -11.27 -10.56 -13.98
CA LYS A 56 -11.35 -10.53 -15.46
C LYS A 56 -11.05 -11.89 -16.10
N ILE A 57 -10.11 -12.67 -15.56
CA ILE A 57 -9.80 -14.03 -16.06
C ILE A 57 -10.93 -15.02 -15.77
N TYR A 58 -11.61 -14.90 -14.63
CA TYR A 58 -12.66 -15.83 -14.21
C TYR A 58 -14.05 -15.53 -14.77
N ASN A 59 -14.24 -14.41 -15.48
CA ASN A 59 -15.47 -14.15 -16.24
C ASN A 59 -15.44 -14.94 -17.57
N PRO A 60 -16.10 -16.11 -17.68
CA PRO A 60 -15.88 -17.07 -18.74
C PRO A 60 -16.74 -16.82 -19.99
N GLU A 61 -17.32 -15.63 -20.15
CA GLU A 61 -18.32 -15.37 -21.20
C GLU A 61 -17.75 -15.42 -22.63
N ILE A 62 -16.43 -15.55 -22.79
CA ILE A 62 -15.78 -15.39 -24.10
C ILE A 62 -15.97 -16.61 -25.02
N ASN A 63 -16.39 -17.78 -24.52
CA ASN A 63 -16.73 -18.91 -25.39
C ASN A 63 -17.75 -19.88 -24.75
N SER A 64 -19.04 -19.60 -24.95
CA SER A 64 -20.16 -20.48 -24.56
C SER A 64 -20.33 -21.73 -25.43
N ARG A 65 -19.55 -21.87 -26.52
CA ARG A 65 -19.59 -23.03 -27.45
C ARG A 65 -18.53 -24.09 -27.08
N LEU A 66 -18.88 -25.37 -27.19
CA LEU A 66 -18.00 -26.53 -26.90
C LEU A 66 -16.61 -26.43 -27.56
N ALA A 67 -16.54 -26.09 -28.85
CA ALA A 67 -15.28 -25.91 -29.58
C ALA A 67 -14.41 -24.76 -29.02
N GLY A 68 -15.04 -23.67 -28.57
CA GLY A 68 -14.32 -22.55 -27.93
C GLY A 68 -13.80 -22.91 -26.54
N LYS A 69 -14.42 -23.87 -25.86
CA LYS A 69 -14.00 -24.40 -24.55
C LYS A 69 -12.76 -25.29 -24.68
N GLU A 70 -12.72 -26.17 -25.69
CA GLU A 70 -11.54 -27.00 -26.00
C GLU A 70 -10.33 -26.17 -26.40
N ILE A 71 -10.52 -25.19 -27.27
CA ILE A 71 -9.45 -24.30 -27.74
C ILE A 71 -8.94 -23.39 -26.62
N SER A 72 -9.83 -22.89 -25.76
CA SER A 72 -9.46 -22.16 -24.53
C SER A 72 -8.58 -23.00 -23.60
N ASN A 73 -8.96 -24.26 -23.36
CA ASN A 73 -8.15 -25.17 -22.54
C ASN A 73 -6.79 -25.46 -23.18
N TYR A 74 -6.73 -25.63 -24.50
CA TYR A 74 -5.47 -25.80 -25.22
C TYR A 74 -4.55 -24.58 -25.07
N PHE A 75 -5.07 -23.37 -25.26
CA PHE A 75 -4.29 -22.14 -25.07
C PHE A 75 -3.83 -21.93 -23.64
N LYS A 76 -4.70 -22.15 -22.64
CA LYS A 76 -4.33 -22.07 -21.21
C LYS A 76 -3.18 -23.01 -20.87
N LYS A 77 -3.23 -24.25 -21.38
CA LYS A 77 -2.19 -25.26 -21.17
C LYS A 77 -0.89 -24.93 -21.90
N SER A 78 -0.98 -24.57 -23.19
CA SER A 78 0.18 -24.25 -24.04
C SER A 78 0.95 -23.02 -23.55
N LEU A 79 0.22 -21.97 -23.12
CA LEU A 79 0.80 -20.72 -22.63
C LEU A 79 1.13 -20.75 -21.14
N GLY A 80 0.81 -21.84 -20.43
CA GLY A 80 1.07 -21.99 -19.00
C GLY A 80 0.29 -21.01 -18.12
N ILE A 81 -0.87 -20.54 -18.58
CA ILE A 81 -1.66 -19.48 -17.92
C ILE A 81 -2.14 -19.95 -16.54
N ASP A 82 -2.61 -21.19 -16.42
CA ASP A 82 -3.12 -21.72 -15.14
C ASP A 82 -2.02 -21.80 -14.07
N ASN A 83 -0.80 -22.18 -14.48
CA ASN A 83 0.36 -22.24 -13.59
C ASN A 83 0.79 -20.83 -13.14
N LEU A 84 0.89 -19.88 -14.08
CA LEU A 84 1.21 -18.49 -13.77
C LEU A 84 0.17 -17.86 -12.85
N PHE A 85 -1.10 -18.10 -13.14
CA PHE A 85 -2.21 -17.61 -12.32
C PHE A 85 -2.17 -18.19 -10.90
N THR A 86 -1.91 -19.49 -10.78
CA THR A 86 -1.77 -20.16 -9.48
C THR A 86 -0.58 -19.61 -8.69
N GLN A 87 0.55 -19.35 -9.34
CA GLN A 87 1.71 -18.71 -8.70
C GLN A 87 1.38 -17.31 -8.20
N VAL A 88 0.80 -16.46 -9.06
CA VAL A 88 0.40 -15.09 -8.68
C VAL A 88 -0.56 -15.10 -7.49
N ASN A 89 -1.55 -16.00 -7.48
CA ASN A 89 -2.49 -16.14 -6.37
C ASN A 89 -1.87 -16.72 -5.10
N LYS A 90 -0.93 -17.67 -5.22
CA LYS A 90 -0.23 -18.20 -4.04
C LYS A 90 0.57 -17.10 -3.34
N THR A 91 1.16 -16.20 -4.12
CA THR A 91 1.95 -15.07 -3.63
C THR A 91 1.10 -13.88 -3.17
N LEU A 92 -0.23 -13.84 -3.43
CA LEU A 92 -1.12 -12.84 -2.83
C LEU A 92 -1.11 -12.89 -1.30
N ASN A 93 -1.09 -14.08 -0.72
CA ASN A 93 -1.04 -14.24 0.73
C ASN A 93 0.24 -13.63 1.32
N ASP A 94 1.35 -13.76 0.60
CA ASP A 94 2.63 -13.16 1.00
C ASP A 94 2.59 -11.63 0.89
N LEU A 95 1.89 -11.07 -0.11
CA LEU A 95 1.65 -9.64 -0.22
C LEU A 95 0.81 -9.11 0.94
N TYR A 96 -0.29 -9.78 1.30
CA TYR A 96 -1.12 -9.41 2.45
C TYR A 96 -0.34 -9.46 3.77
N LYS A 97 0.42 -10.53 4.01
CA LYS A 97 1.28 -10.64 5.21
C LYS A 97 2.33 -9.54 5.27
N ASN A 98 2.89 -9.13 4.13
CA ASN A 98 3.84 -8.02 4.09
C ASN A 98 3.17 -6.69 4.39
N GLN A 99 1.97 -6.43 3.83
CA GLN A 99 1.19 -5.23 4.13
C GLN A 99 0.85 -5.14 5.63
N GLU A 100 0.40 -6.24 6.23
CA GLU A 100 0.11 -6.35 7.65
C GLU A 100 1.35 -6.04 8.50
N ARG A 101 2.48 -6.70 8.21
CA ARG A 101 3.75 -6.47 8.92
C ARG A 101 4.22 -5.02 8.84
N MET A 102 4.08 -4.35 7.69
CA MET A 102 4.43 -2.94 7.54
C MET A 102 3.53 -2.04 8.40
N THR A 103 2.22 -2.31 8.38
CA THR A 103 1.23 -1.59 9.19
C THR A 103 1.50 -1.77 10.69
N SER A 104 1.76 -2.99 11.15
CA SER A 104 2.09 -3.28 12.55
C SER A 104 3.37 -2.58 12.99
N LYS A 105 4.43 -2.56 12.16
CA LYS A 105 5.67 -1.82 12.44
C LYS A 105 5.41 -0.32 12.63
N ARG A 106 4.56 0.27 11.78
CA ARG A 106 4.18 1.69 11.89
C ARG A 106 3.41 1.96 13.18
N HIS A 107 2.41 1.13 13.51
CA HIS A 107 1.66 1.27 14.76
C HIS A 107 2.53 1.12 15.99
N ASN A 108 3.42 0.12 16.02
CA ASN A 108 4.34 -0.07 17.14
C ASN A 108 5.28 1.14 17.32
N SER A 109 5.78 1.71 16.22
CA SER A 109 6.64 2.90 16.27
C SER A 109 5.88 4.13 16.80
N LEU A 110 4.65 4.34 16.34
CA LEU A 110 3.79 5.43 16.84
C LEU A 110 3.48 5.26 18.33
N LEU A 111 3.20 4.03 18.77
CA LEU A 111 2.96 3.73 20.18
C LEU A 111 4.20 4.04 21.02
N GLN A 112 5.39 3.62 20.57
CA GLN A 112 6.65 3.93 21.26
C GLN A 112 6.88 5.44 21.39
N ILE A 113 6.64 6.21 20.31
CA ILE A 113 6.73 7.67 20.32
C ILE A 113 5.74 8.25 21.33
N LEU A 114 4.47 7.81 21.28
CA LEU A 114 3.44 8.29 22.20
C LEU A 114 3.81 7.97 23.66
N THR A 115 4.26 6.75 23.96
CA THR A 115 4.70 6.36 25.31
C THR A 115 5.86 7.23 25.78
N LEU A 116 6.85 7.50 24.93
CA LEU A 116 7.96 8.39 25.27
C LEU A 116 7.43 9.80 25.62
N TYR A 117 6.52 10.34 24.82
CA TYR A 117 5.90 11.65 25.11
C TYR A 117 5.10 11.65 26.41
N THR A 118 4.28 10.63 26.64
CA THR A 118 3.47 10.51 27.85
C THR A 118 4.36 10.38 29.10
N VAL A 119 5.43 9.59 29.04
CA VAL A 119 6.37 9.44 30.16
C VAL A 119 7.09 10.75 30.45
N VAL A 120 7.63 11.41 29.43
CA VAL A 120 8.35 12.68 29.63
C VAL A 120 7.39 13.80 30.07
N SER A 121 6.20 13.89 29.48
CA SER A 121 5.18 14.87 29.90
C SER A 121 4.60 14.57 31.28
N GLY A 122 4.49 13.31 31.67
CA GLY A 122 4.00 12.91 32.99
C GLY A 122 5.01 13.19 34.10
N ILE A 123 6.29 12.92 33.85
CA ILE A 123 7.38 13.19 34.81
C ILE A 123 7.69 14.69 34.90
N TYR A 124 7.65 15.42 33.79
CA TYR A 124 8.16 16.80 33.73
C TYR A 124 7.14 17.87 33.30
N GLY A 125 6.20 17.52 32.43
CA GLY A 125 5.27 18.49 31.83
C GLY A 125 4.20 19.01 32.79
N MET A 126 3.68 18.15 33.67
CA MET A 126 2.50 18.48 34.48
C MET A 126 2.77 19.46 35.63
N ASN A 127 4.01 19.51 36.16
CA ASN A 127 4.33 20.28 37.36
C ASN A 127 5.26 21.48 37.12
N LEU A 128 6.08 21.48 36.06
CA LEU A 128 7.11 22.50 35.82
C LEU A 128 6.79 23.46 34.66
N VAL A 129 6.27 22.95 33.53
CA VAL A 129 6.07 23.76 32.32
C VAL A 129 4.69 24.40 32.27
N ILE A 130 3.62 23.68 32.66
CA ILE A 130 2.25 24.20 32.61
C ILE A 130 2.02 25.32 33.63
N GLN A 131 2.57 25.21 34.84
CA GLN A 131 2.46 26.27 35.86
C GLN A 131 3.15 27.58 35.44
N ASN A 132 4.26 27.51 34.69
CA ASN A 132 4.96 28.69 34.19
C ASN A 132 4.30 29.30 32.94
N TRP A 133 3.35 28.59 32.31
CA TRP A 133 2.59 29.02 31.14
C TRP A 133 1.14 29.45 31.47
N GLU A 134 0.67 29.26 32.71
CA GLU A 134 -0.56 29.88 33.22
C GLU A 134 -0.36 31.41 33.40
N GLY A 135 -0.50 32.16 32.31
CA GLY A 135 -0.48 33.63 32.31
C GLY A 135 0.30 34.25 31.13
N LYS A 136 0.71 35.52 31.26
CA LYS A 136 1.56 36.19 30.26
C LYS A 136 2.92 35.49 30.21
N ILE A 137 3.26 34.89 29.06
CA ILE A 137 4.55 34.20 28.81
C ILE A 137 5.69 35.18 29.08
N LYS A 138 6.34 35.06 30.23
CA LYS A 138 7.52 35.86 30.59
C LYS A 138 8.76 35.19 30.01
N TRP A 139 9.09 35.55 28.77
CA TRP A 139 10.29 35.08 28.05
C TRP A 139 11.60 35.29 28.84
N ASP A 140 11.61 36.25 29.77
CA ASP A 140 12.72 36.56 30.67
C ASP A 140 13.04 35.45 31.70
N LYS A 141 12.06 34.60 32.03
CA LYS A 141 12.28 33.46 32.94
C LYS A 141 12.96 32.27 32.27
N VAL A 142 12.97 32.19 30.94
CA VAL A 142 13.57 31.07 30.18
C VAL A 142 15.08 30.98 30.41
N LEU A 143 15.74 32.10 30.73
CA LEU A 143 17.18 32.16 31.06
C LEU A 143 17.53 31.61 32.45
N HIS A 144 16.54 31.41 33.33
CA HIS A 144 16.71 30.83 34.66
C HIS A 144 16.00 29.48 34.81
N TYR A 145 15.76 28.79 33.70
CA TYR A 145 15.21 27.43 33.74
C TYR A 145 16.21 26.46 34.38
N THR A 146 15.69 25.57 35.21
CA THR A 146 16.47 24.44 35.74
C THR A 146 16.71 23.43 34.61
N ILE A 147 17.79 22.62 34.65
CA ILE A 147 18.10 21.62 33.61
C ILE A 147 16.89 20.72 33.27
N PHE A 148 16.07 20.39 34.26
CA PHE A 148 14.84 19.60 34.09
C PHE A 148 13.73 20.32 33.32
N GLU A 149 13.67 21.63 33.49
CA GLU A 149 12.68 22.54 32.92
C GLU A 149 12.98 22.75 31.42
N ASP A 150 14.27 22.83 31.06
CA ASP A 150 14.74 22.86 29.66
C ASP A 150 14.45 21.56 28.91
N ILE A 151 14.64 20.41 29.56
CA ILE A 151 14.31 19.09 28.97
C ILE A 151 12.80 19.00 28.69
N ALA A 152 11.98 19.47 29.63
CA ALA A 152 10.53 19.49 29.49
C ALA A 152 10.07 20.38 28.32
N LEU A 153 10.69 21.55 28.17
CA LEU A 153 10.39 22.50 27.09
C LEU A 153 10.83 21.94 25.72
N LEU A 154 12.01 21.31 25.65
CA LEU A 154 12.51 20.64 24.44
C LEU A 154 11.56 19.52 24.01
N VAL A 155 11.07 18.71 24.95
CA VAL A 155 10.12 17.64 24.63
C VAL A 155 8.75 18.18 24.25
N ALA A 156 8.24 19.22 24.90
CA ALA A 156 6.99 19.86 24.48
C ALA A 156 7.09 20.40 23.04
N LEU A 157 8.18 21.09 22.70
CA LEU A 157 8.47 21.59 21.35
C LEU A 157 8.62 20.45 20.33
N SER A 158 9.32 19.38 20.68
CA SER A 158 9.46 18.23 19.78
C SER A 158 8.12 17.54 19.56
N GLY A 159 7.23 17.50 20.57
CA GLY A 159 5.88 16.94 20.45
C GLY A 159 5.00 17.70 19.49
N ILE A 160 5.03 19.04 19.56
CA ILE A 160 4.36 19.92 18.61
C ILE A 160 4.95 19.73 17.20
N GLY A 161 6.28 19.60 17.09
CA GLY A 161 6.97 19.33 15.82
C GLY A 161 6.54 18.01 15.18
N ILE A 162 6.59 16.91 15.92
CA ILE A 162 6.25 15.57 15.41
C ILE A 162 4.76 15.49 15.06
N SER A 163 3.88 16.01 15.91
CA SER A 163 2.43 16.03 15.63
C SER A 163 2.10 16.85 14.37
N SER A 164 2.75 18.00 14.18
CA SER A 164 2.61 18.82 12.97
C SER A 164 3.09 18.08 11.72
N VAL A 165 4.23 17.40 11.79
CA VAL A 165 4.76 16.60 10.68
C VAL A 165 3.82 15.44 10.32
N ILE A 166 3.26 14.74 11.31
CA ILE A 166 2.30 13.66 11.09
C ILE A 166 1.02 14.21 10.45
N ALA A 167 0.49 15.33 10.94
CA ALA A 167 -0.69 15.98 10.38
C ALA A 167 -0.48 16.37 8.92
N ILE A 168 0.66 16.98 8.58
CA ILE A 168 1.00 17.34 7.19
C ILE A 168 1.12 16.10 6.31
N GLN A 169 1.74 15.02 6.79
CA GLN A 169 1.86 13.78 6.04
C GLN A 169 0.50 13.13 5.79
N ALA A 170 -0.39 13.11 6.78
CA ALA A 170 -1.75 12.58 6.65
C ALA A 170 -2.59 13.37 5.64
N VAL A 171 -2.46 14.70 5.62
CA VAL A 171 -3.12 15.54 4.61
C VAL A 171 -2.54 15.27 3.23
N LYS A 172 -1.21 15.17 3.09
CA LYS A 172 -0.55 14.85 1.81
C LYS A 172 -0.95 13.47 1.28
N SER A 173 -1.01 12.44 2.13
CA SER A 173 -1.40 11.09 1.71
C SER A 173 -2.84 11.06 1.23
N TYR A 174 -3.77 11.70 1.97
CA TYR A 174 -5.17 11.81 1.58
C TYR A 174 -5.36 12.49 0.21
N ILE A 175 -4.65 13.59 -0.04
CA ILE A 175 -4.69 14.29 -1.34
C ILE A 175 -4.12 13.40 -2.46
N LYS A 176 -3.00 12.71 -2.20
CA LYS A 176 -2.35 11.82 -3.19
C LYS A 176 -3.27 10.66 -3.58
N GLU A 177 -3.96 10.06 -2.61
CA GLU A 177 -4.89 8.96 -2.82
C GLU A 177 -6.11 9.40 -3.67
N LYS A 178 -6.70 10.56 -3.34
CA LYS A 178 -7.81 11.15 -4.12
C LYS A 178 -7.40 11.45 -5.57
N LYS A 179 -6.16 11.91 -5.79
CA LYS A 179 -5.63 12.18 -7.14
C LYS A 179 -5.36 10.89 -7.92
N ARG A 180 -4.90 9.83 -7.24
CA ARG A 180 -4.58 8.54 -7.85
C ARG A 180 -5.84 7.77 -8.28
N ASN A 181 -6.90 7.79 -7.48
CA ASN A 181 -8.18 7.18 -7.85
C ASN A 181 -8.76 7.82 -9.12
N LYS A 182 -8.60 9.13 -9.31
CA LYS A 182 -9.06 9.82 -10.52
C LYS A 182 -8.30 9.44 -11.80
N LYS A 183 -7.08 8.92 -11.68
CA LYS A 183 -6.24 8.51 -12.82
C LYS A 183 -6.50 7.06 -13.27
N ASN A 184 -7.07 6.22 -12.41
CA ASN A 184 -7.39 4.82 -12.75
C ASN A 184 -8.73 4.64 -13.48
N TYR A 185 -9.50 5.73 -13.68
CA TYR A 185 -10.75 5.74 -14.47
C TYR A 185 -10.60 6.36 -15.87
N LEU A 186 -9.37 6.70 -16.29
CA LEU A 186 -9.00 7.14 -17.64
C LEU A 186 -8.07 6.09 -18.26
#